data_AF-A0A0N4W219-F1
#
_entry.id   AF-A0A0N4W219-F1
#
_cell.length_a   1.000
_cell.length_b   1.000
_cell.length_c   1.000
_cell.angle_alpha   90.00
_cell.angle_beta   90.00
_cell.angle_gamma   90.00
#
_symmetry.space_group_name_H-M   'P 1'
#
loop_
_entity.id
_entity.type
_entity.pdbx_description
1 polymer ?
#
loop_
_entity_poly.entity_id
_entity_poly.type
_entity_poly.pdbx_seq_one_letter_code
_entity_poly.pdbx_strand_id
1 'polypeptide(L)'
;MLRWTCGWTWLDRVRNEDARTAMQAAPAQLKMREQHLRWFGHVLWFEHILRSSQNQPIREAMELEAQGKRLRGAPKKRWRT
;
A
#
# COMPACT_ATOMS: atom_id res chain seq x y z
N MET A 1 -6.49 -20.13 -4.99
CA MET A 1 -5.74 -20.87 -3.95
C MET A 1 -6.63 -21.38 -2.81
N LEU A 2 -7.51 -20.58 -2.20
CA LEU A 2 -8.35 -21.01 -1.05
C LEU A 2 -9.09 -22.34 -1.27
N ARG A 3 -9.68 -22.56 -2.46
CA ARG A 3 -10.33 -23.83 -2.81
C ARG A 3 -9.36 -25.02 -2.85
N TRP A 4 -8.17 -24.81 -3.41
CA TRP A 4 -7.14 -25.85 -3.53
C TRP A 4 -6.62 -26.29 -2.16
N THR A 5 -6.43 -25.36 -1.22
CA THR A 5 -5.98 -25.67 0.15
C THR A 5 -7.02 -26.45 0.95
N CYS A 6 -8.31 -26.31 0.61
CA CYS A 6 -9.40 -27.07 1.23
C CYS A 6 -9.78 -28.33 0.44
N GLY A 7 -9.07 -28.65 -0.66
CA GLY A 7 -9.37 -29.79 -1.51
C GLY A 7 -10.71 -29.69 -2.25
N TRP A 8 -11.30 -28.50 -2.33
CA TRP A 8 -12.59 -28.31 -2.99
C TRP A 8 -12.47 -28.35 -4.50
N THR A 9 -13.25 -29.23 -5.08
CA THR A 9 -13.37 -29.46 -6.51
C THR A 9 -14.47 -28.59 -7.10
N TRP A 10 -14.58 -28.61 -8.44
CA TRP A 10 -15.68 -27.93 -9.14
C TRP A 10 -17.06 -28.55 -8.85
N LEU A 11 -17.11 -29.86 -8.53
CA LEU A 11 -18.34 -30.58 -8.22
C LEU A 11 -18.97 -30.11 -6.90
N ASP A 12 -18.15 -29.71 -5.93
CA ASP A 12 -18.62 -29.30 -4.61
C ASP A 12 -19.48 -28.03 -4.65
N ARG A 13 -19.42 -27.25 -5.75
CA ARG A 13 -20.22 -26.02 -5.97
C ARG A 13 -20.22 -25.02 -4.80
N VAL A 14 -19.23 -25.12 -3.91
CA VAL A 14 -19.08 -24.28 -2.71
C VAL A 14 -18.95 -22.82 -3.12
N ARG A 15 -19.80 -21.94 -2.58
CA ARG A 15 -19.73 -20.51 -2.90
C ARG A 15 -18.42 -19.94 -2.36
N ASN A 16 -17.90 -18.93 -3.04
CA ASN A 16 -16.65 -18.30 -2.63
C ASN A 16 -16.77 -17.66 -1.24
N GLU A 17 -17.96 -17.21 -0.86
CA GLU A 17 -18.28 -16.68 0.47
C GLU A 17 -18.12 -17.74 1.55
N ASP A 18 -18.72 -18.92 1.37
CA ASP A 18 -18.59 -20.06 2.29
C ASP A 18 -17.13 -20.50 2.41
N ALA A 19 -16.40 -20.51 1.29
CA ALA A 19 -14.99 -20.81 1.27
C ALA A 19 -14.15 -19.83 2.10
N ARG A 20 -14.46 -18.54 2.02
CA ARG A 20 -13.78 -17.49 2.78
C ARG A 20 -14.15 -17.53 4.25
N THR A 21 -15.39 -17.86 4.58
CA THR A 21 -15.87 -18.00 5.97
C THR A 21 -15.21 -19.20 6.63
N ALA A 22 -15.19 -20.36 5.97
CA ALA A 22 -14.52 -21.57 6.47
C ALA A 22 -13.02 -21.34 6.72
N MET A 23 -12.36 -20.57 5.85
CA MET A 23 -10.94 -20.21 6.01
C MET A 23 -10.72 -18.95 6.84
N GLN A 24 -11.77 -18.35 7.40
CA GLN A 24 -11.73 -17.10 8.17
C GLN A 24 -10.98 -15.95 7.45
N ALA A 25 -10.98 -15.97 6.12
CA ALA A 25 -10.25 -15.04 5.26
C ALA A 25 -11.03 -13.73 5.01
N ALA A 26 -12.33 -13.71 5.32
CA ALA A 26 -13.19 -12.54 5.18
C ALA A 26 -12.62 -11.26 5.85
N PRO A 27 -12.17 -11.27 7.12
CA PRO A 27 -11.59 -10.08 7.76
C PRO A 27 -10.28 -9.61 7.11
N ALA A 28 -9.45 -10.52 6.59
CA ALA A 28 -8.21 -10.15 5.92
C ALA A 28 -8.47 -9.44 4.58
N GLN A 29 -9.42 -9.94 3.80
CA GLN A 29 -9.80 -9.32 2.52
C GLN A 29 -10.43 -7.94 2.71
N LEU A 30 -11.21 -7.74 3.78
CA LEU A 30 -11.78 -6.44 4.08
C LEU A 30 -10.69 -5.40 4.39
N LYS A 31 -9.68 -5.77 5.20
CA LYS A 31 -8.53 -4.89 5.49
C LYS A 31 -7.70 -4.59 4.25
N MET A 32 -7.48 -5.59 3.37
CA MET A 32 -6.80 -5.37 2.09
C MET A 32 -7.60 -4.40 1.19
N ARG A 33 -8.93 -4.55 1.14
CA ARG A 33 -9.80 -3.64 0.40
C ARG A 33 -9.75 -2.23 0.95
N GLU A 34 -9.76 -2.08 2.27
CA GLU A 34 -9.63 -0.78 2.93
C GLU A 34 -8.28 -0.12 2.62
N GLN A 35 -7.18 -0.87 2.69
CA GLN A 35 -5.85 -0.38 2.31
C GLN A 35 -5.78 0.05 0.85
N HIS A 36 -6.35 -0.73 -0.07
CA HIS A 36 -6.45 -0.34 -1.47
C HIS A 36 -7.27 0.94 -1.67
N LEU A 37 -8.42 1.08 -1.00
CA LEU A 37 -9.23 2.28 -1.10
C LEU A 37 -8.52 3.52 -0.51
N ARG A 38 -7.79 3.36 0.59
CA ARG A 38 -6.91 4.41 1.14
C ARG A 38 -5.83 4.80 0.12
N TRP A 39 -5.19 3.82 -0.52
CA TRP A 39 -4.20 4.07 -1.55
C TRP A 39 -4.78 4.84 -2.75
N PHE A 40 -5.95 4.43 -3.27
CA PHE A 40 -6.64 5.17 -4.32
C PHE A 40 -7.04 6.58 -3.89
N GLY A 41 -7.51 6.75 -2.64
CA GLY A 41 -7.80 8.06 -2.07
C GLY A 41 -6.56 8.95 -2.05
N HIS A 42 -5.40 8.42 -1.64
CA HIS A 42 -4.13 9.14 -1.69
C HIS A 42 -3.72 9.48 -3.12
N VAL A 43 -3.81 8.55 -4.07
CA VAL A 43 -3.43 8.79 -5.47
C VAL A 43 -4.31 9.84 -6.12
N LEU A 44 -5.64 9.75 -5.94
CA LEU A 44 -6.58 10.73 -6.50
C LEU A 44 -6.44 12.10 -5.84
N TRP A 45 -6.26 12.14 -4.52
CA TRP A 45 -6.01 13.39 -3.80
C TRP A 45 -4.69 14.03 -4.24
N PHE A 46 -3.65 13.22 -4.41
CA PHE A 46 -2.35 13.65 -4.90
C PHE A 46 -2.41 14.18 -6.33
N GLU A 47 -3.06 13.45 -7.24
CA GLU A 47 -3.28 13.88 -8.63
C GLU A 47 -4.09 15.18 -8.70
N HIS A 48 -5.17 15.28 -7.91
CA HIS A 48 -6.00 16.47 -7.84
C HIS A 48 -5.22 17.69 -7.31
N ILE A 49 -4.38 17.50 -6.30
CA ILE A 49 -3.53 18.57 -5.75
C ILE A 49 -2.48 19.04 -6.76
N LEU A 50 -1.81 18.10 -7.44
CA LEU A 50 -0.84 18.44 -8.47
C LEU A 50 -1.48 19.17 -9.64
N ARG A 51 -2.74 18.86 -9.98
CA ARG A 51 -3.46 19.50 -11.09
C ARG A 51 -4.04 20.87 -10.74
N SER A 52 -4.34 21.13 -9.47
CA SER A 52 -5.14 22.30 -9.06
C SER A 52 -4.32 23.48 -8.53
N SER A 53 -3.07 23.30 -8.07
CA SER A 53 -2.31 24.41 -7.48
C SER A 53 -0.80 24.36 -7.77
N GLN A 54 -0.24 25.48 -8.25
CA GLN A 54 1.18 25.64 -8.53
C GLN A 54 2.05 25.83 -7.26
N ASN A 55 1.49 26.32 -6.15
CA ASN A 55 2.23 26.69 -4.93
C ASN A 55 1.88 25.79 -3.73
N GLN A 56 1.77 24.47 -3.96
CA GLN A 56 1.54 23.50 -2.89
C GLN A 56 2.90 23.00 -2.34
N PRO A 57 3.08 22.92 -1.01
CA PRO A 57 4.34 22.50 -0.39
C PRO A 57 4.77 21.08 -0.79
N ILE A 58 3.84 20.22 -1.23
CA ILE A 58 4.12 18.88 -1.76
C ILE A 58 4.84 18.96 -3.12
N ARG A 59 4.44 19.89 -3.98
CA ARG A 59 5.07 20.11 -5.29
C ARG A 59 6.44 20.74 -5.10
N GLU A 60 6.54 21.74 -4.22
CA GLU A 60 7.83 22.31 -3.81
C GLU A 60 8.75 21.22 -3.24
N ALA A 61 8.28 20.33 -2.35
CA ALA A 61 9.08 19.23 -1.82
C ALA A 61 9.50 18.19 -2.87
N MET A 62 8.73 18.01 -3.96
CA MET A 62 9.10 17.16 -5.10
C MET A 62 10.11 17.82 -6.02
N GLU A 63 9.95 19.13 -6.27
CA GLU A 63 10.86 19.94 -7.08
C GLU A 63 12.12 20.32 -6.29
N LEU A 64 12.10 20.19 -4.96
CA LEU A 64 13.23 20.35 -4.06
C LEU A 64 14.25 19.24 -4.31
N GLU A 65 15.10 19.45 -5.30
CA GLU A 65 16.32 18.70 -5.45
C GLU A 65 17.22 19.05 -4.25
N ALA A 66 17.33 18.13 -3.29
CA ALA A 66 18.13 18.32 -2.09
C ALA A 66 19.59 18.60 -2.51
N GLN A 67 20.00 19.87 -2.49
CA GLN A 67 21.37 20.27 -2.78
C GLN A 67 22.29 19.75 -1.67
N GLY A 68 22.86 18.57 -1.93
CA GLY A 68 23.81 17.93 -1.06
C GLY A 68 24.25 16.60 -1.64
N LYS A 69 25.57 16.37 -1.68
CA LYS A 69 26.08 15.02 -1.94
C LYS A 69 25.55 14.11 -0.83
N ARG A 70 24.57 13.25 -1.16
CA ARG A 70 24.16 12.15 -0.29
C ARG A 70 25.43 11.37 0.03
N LEU A 71 25.88 11.37 1.29
CA LEU A 71 27.06 10.61 1.69
C LEU A 71 26.75 9.14 1.41
N ARG A 72 27.33 8.60 0.33
CA ARG A 72 27.25 7.16 0.05
C ARG A 72 28.10 6.46 1.11
N GLY A 73 27.45 5.68 1.97
CA GLY A 73 28.11 4.92 3.01
C GLY A 73 27.33 4.91 4.32
N ALA A 74 27.71 4.00 5.20
CA ALA A 74 27.09 3.87 6.51
C ALA A 74 27.34 5.15 7.36
N PRO A 75 26.36 5.57 8.17
CA PRO A 75 26.52 6.68 9.10
C PRO A 75 27.73 6.44 10.02
N LYS A 76 28.62 7.42 10.16
CA LYS A 76 29.76 7.30 11.08
C LYS A 76 29.22 7.27 12.52
N LYS A 77 29.42 6.15 13.23
CA LYS A 77 29.26 6.09 14.68
C LYS A 77 30.33 6.97 15.32
N ARG A 78 29.99 8.20 15.69
CA ARG A 78 30.84 9.04 16.55
C ARG A 78 30.18 9.13 17.91
N TRP A 79 30.79 8.48 18.89
CA TRP A 79 30.69 8.88 20.29
C TRP A 79 31.85 9.83 20.57
N ARG A 80 31.60 10.97 21.22
CA ARG A 80 32.66 11.85 21.73
C ARG A 80 33.24 11.25 23.02
N THR A 81 34.55 11.28 23.13
CA THR A 81 35.28 11.28 24.41
C THR A 81 35.88 12.66 24.59
#